data_AF-A0A6B1HKC2-F1
#
_entry.id   AF-A0A6B1HKC2-F1
#
_cell.length_a   1.000
_cell.length_b   1.000
_cell.length_c   1.000
_cell.angle_alpha   90.00
_cell.angle_beta   90.00
_cell.angle_gamma   90.00
#
_symmetry.space_group_name_H-M   'P 1'
#
loop_
_entity.id
_entity.type
_entity.pdbx_description
1 polymer ?
#
loop_
_entity_poly.entity_id
_entity_poly.type
_entity_poly.pdbx_seq_one_letter_code
_entity_poly.pdbx_strand_id
1 'polypeptide(L)' 'MDFETATQEIATGIVCGPARIQVEGFRAIHSEVLFVETPPADGEYEPLLGYIALEQCGAAVDLIGHRLLPVGHMDLKSLT' A
#
# COMPACT_ATOMS: atom_id res chain seq x y z
N MET A 1 -3.97 6.70 17.37
CA MET A 1 -4.72 7.71 16.59
C MET A 1 -5.96 7.02 16.07
N ASP A 2 -7.05 7.76 15.91
CA ASP A 2 -8.30 7.22 15.40
C ASP A 2 -8.36 7.40 13.87
N PHE A 3 -8.80 6.36 13.19
CA PHE A 3 -8.93 6.29 11.73
C PHE A 3 -10.36 5.86 11.38
N GLU A 4 -10.92 6.39 10.30
CA GLU A 4 -12.23 5.99 9.82
C GLU A 4 -12.08 5.06 8.62
N THR A 5 -12.69 3.88 8.68
CA THR A 5 -12.68 2.92 7.58
C THR A 5 -13.67 3.32 6.49
N ALA A 6 -13.61 2.65 5.33
CA ALA A 6 -14.59 2.84 4.27
C ALA A 6 -16.04 2.47 4.69
N THR A 7 -16.22 1.68 5.75
CA THR A 7 -17.51 1.31 6.33
C THR A 7 -17.98 2.27 7.43
N GLN A 8 -17.27 3.40 7.62
CA GLN A 8 -17.54 4.40 8.67
C GLN A 8 -17.31 3.90 10.10
N GLU A 9 -16.56 2.81 10.24
CA GLU A 9 -16.14 2.32 11.55
C GLU A 9 -14.90 3.09 11.99
N ILE A 10 -14.86 3.50 13.26
CA ILE A 10 -13.68 4.10 13.86
C ILE A 10 -12.77 2.98 14.37
N ALA A 11 -11.55 2.94 13.85
CA ALA A 11 -10.52 2.01 14.25
C ALA A 11 -9.31 2.75 14.86
N THR A 12 -8.74 2.18 15.90
CA THR A 12 -7.52 2.66 16.54
C THR A 12 -6.30 2.11 15.82
N GLY A 13 -5.26 2.95 15.70
CA GLY A 13 -4.02 2.53 15.06
C GLY A 13 -2.80 3.34 15.44
N ILE A 14 -1.64 2.81 15.02
CA ILE A 14 -0.31 3.36 15.25
C ILE A 14 0.43 3.47 13.92
N VAL A 15 0.99 4.65 13.66
CA VAL A 15 1.87 4.89 12.51
C VAL A 15 3.32 4.63 12.95
N CYS A 16 4.03 3.79 12.19
CA CYS A 16 5.41 3.41 12.43
C CYS A 16 6.28 3.83 11.23
N GLY A 17 7.38 4.54 11.45
CA GLY A 17 8.29 4.92 10.37
C GLY A 17 9.55 5.66 10.83
N PRO A 18 10.57 5.80 9.95
CA PRO A 18 10.64 5.22 8.60
C PRO A 18 10.95 3.71 8.65
N ALA A 19 10.13 2.91 7.96
CA ALA A 19 10.28 1.46 7.84
C ALA A 19 10.76 1.10 6.44
N ARG A 20 11.66 0.12 6.34
CA ARG A 20 12.02 -0.50 5.06
C ARG A 20 10.91 -1.45 4.63
N ILE A 21 10.24 -1.14 3.53
CA ILE A 21 9.15 -1.93 2.97
C ILE A 21 9.65 -2.59 1.67
N GLN A 22 9.39 -3.87 1.50
CA GLN A 22 9.75 -4.62 0.30
C GLN A 22 8.60 -5.52 -0.11
N VAL A 23 8.01 -5.21 -1.26
CA VAL A 23 7.12 -6.15 -1.97
C VAL A 23 8.01 -7.12 -2.75
N GLU A 24 7.72 -8.41 -2.66
CA GLU A 24 8.49 -9.43 -3.37
C GLU A 24 8.50 -9.15 -4.89
N GLY A 25 9.69 -9.16 -5.49
CA GLY A 25 9.87 -8.86 -6.92
C GLY A 25 9.98 -7.36 -7.27
N PHE A 26 9.84 -6.45 -6.31
CA PHE A 26 9.93 -4.99 -6.52
C PHE A 26 11.06 -4.36 -5.71
N ARG A 27 11.41 -3.11 -6.04
CA ARG A 27 12.46 -2.38 -5.31
C ARG A 27 11.97 -2.06 -3.89
N ALA A 28 12.89 -2.12 -2.93
CA ALA A 28 12.59 -1.68 -1.57
C ALA A 28 12.43 -0.15 -1.49
N ILE A 29 11.53 0.30 -0.61
CA ILE A 29 11.25 1.70 -0.32
C ILE A 29 11.38 1.96 1.19
N HIS A 30 11.47 3.23 1.57
CA HIS A 30 11.37 3.66 2.96
C HIS A 30 10.15 4.57 3.11
N SER A 31 9.19 4.16 3.93
CA SER A 31 7.95 4.90 4.17
C SER A 31 7.38 4.55 5.54
N GLU A 32 6.16 5.00 5.82
CA GLU A 32 5.41 4.71 7.03
C GLU A 32 4.51 3.48 6.84
N VAL A 33 4.26 2.76 7.93
CA VAL A 33 3.30 1.65 8.01
C VAL A 33 2.28 1.97 9.08
N LEU A 34 1.00 1.86 8.74
CA LEU A 34 -0.11 2.01 9.68
C LEU A 34 -0.54 0.61 10.15
N PHE A 35 -0.42 0.35 11.45
CA PHE A 35 -1.00 -0.82 12.09
C PHE A 35 -2.35 -0.43 12.68
N VAL A 36 -3.43 -1.06 12.20
CA VAL A 36 -4.81 -0.82 12.64
C VAL A 36 -5.30 -2.03 13.43
N GLU A 37 -5.98 -1.79 14.55
CA GLU A 37 -6.63 -2.82 15.33
C GLU A 37 -7.95 -3.24 14.66
N THR A 38 -7.88 -4.23 13.77
CA THR A 38 -9.05 -4.83 13.12
C THR A 38 -9.08 -6.34 13.31
N PRO A 39 -10.25 -7.00 13.30
CA PRO A 39 -10.30 -8.46 13.19
C PRO A 39 -9.67 -8.92 11.88
N PRO A 40 -9.01 -10.09 11.85
CA PRO A 40 -8.52 -10.68 10.61
C PRO A 40 -9.69 -11.13 9.72
N ALA A 41 -9.49 -11.11 8.41
CA ALA A 41 -10.40 -11.71 7.45
C ALA A 41 -10.00 -13.18 7.27
N ASP A 42 -10.92 -14.12 7.51
CA ASP A 42 -10.68 -15.57 7.41
C ASP A 42 -9.46 -16.09 8.21
N GLY A 43 -9.14 -15.41 9.32
CA GLY A 43 -8.04 -15.78 10.22
C GLY A 43 -6.68 -15.19 9.85
N GLU A 44 -6.57 -14.50 8.72
CA GLU A 44 -5.34 -13.86 8.26
C GLU A 44 -5.49 -12.33 8.16
N TYR A 45 -4.36 -11.62 8.33
CA TYR A 45 -4.30 -10.19 8.08
C TYR A 45 -3.84 -9.93 6.65
N GLU A 46 -4.68 -9.28 5.85
CA GLU A 46 -4.30 -8.85 4.51
C GLU A 46 -3.74 -7.41 4.56
N PRO A 47 -2.45 -7.20 4.26
CA PRO A 47 -1.87 -5.87 4.24
C PRO A 47 -2.42 -5.07 3.05
N LEU A 48 -2.84 -3.84 3.32
CA LEU A 48 -3.25 -2.89 2.28
C LEU A 48 -2.03 -2.11 1.78
N LEU A 49 -1.79 -2.14 0.47
CA LEU A 49 -0.79 -1.28 -0.17
C LEU A 49 -1.45 -0.03 -0.75
N GLY A 50 -1.02 1.14 -0.27
CA GLY A 50 -1.43 2.42 -0.84
C GLY A 50 -0.73 2.74 -2.16
N TYR A 51 -1.33 3.61 -2.97
CA TYR A 51 -0.79 4.03 -4.27
C TYR A 51 0.63 4.62 -4.20
N ILE A 52 0.93 5.41 -3.16
CA ILE A 52 2.26 6.00 -2.98
C ILE A 52 3.33 4.91 -2.84
N ALA A 53 3.05 3.84 -2.06
CA ALA A 53 3.98 2.74 -1.89
C ALA A 53 4.18 1.97 -3.20
N LEU A 54 3.10 1.75 -3.96
CA LEU A 54 3.15 1.11 -5.29
C LEU A 54 3.98 1.92 -6.28
N GLU A 55 3.75 3.24 -6.36
CA GLU A 55 4.49 4.15 -7.23
C GLU A 55 5.98 4.16 -6.90
N GLN A 56 6.32 4.32 -5.61
CA GLN A 56 7.72 4.37 -5.16
C GLN A 56 8.46 3.04 -5.39
N CYS A 57 7.77 1.90 -5.30
CA CYS A 57 8.35 0.59 -5.57
C CYS A 57 8.32 0.19 -7.06
N GLY A 58 7.83 1.07 -7.94
CA GLY A 58 7.77 0.81 -9.38
C GLY A 58 6.81 -0.33 -9.73
N ALA A 59 5.70 -0.44 -9.00
CA ALA A 59 4.62 -1.38 -9.27
C ALA A 59 3.42 -0.68 -9.89
N ALA A 60 2.84 -1.27 -10.94
CA ALA A 60 1.52 -0.94 -11.45
C ALA A 60 0.55 -2.10 -11.23
N VAL A 61 -0.73 -1.78 -11.09
CA VAL A 61 -1.81 -2.78 -10.92
C VAL A 61 -2.35 -3.18 -12.29
N ASP A 62 -2.19 -4.44 -12.68
CA ASP A 62 -2.91 -5.05 -13.80
C ASP A 62 -4.27 -5.54 -13.30
N LEU A 63 -5.32 -4.78 -13.61
CA LEU A 63 -6.69 -5.10 -13.22
C LEU A 63 -7.27 -6.33 -13.95
N ILE A 64 -6.75 -6.68 -15.14
CA ILE A 64 -7.26 -7.80 -15.93
C ILE A 64 -6.64 -9.11 -15.43
N GLY A 65 -5.33 -9.10 -15.24
CA GLY A 65 -4.59 -10.24 -14.76
C GLY A 65 -4.51 -10.37 -13.24
N HIS A 66 -5.13 -9.45 -12.50
CA HIS A 66 -5.13 -9.39 -11.03
C HIS A 66 -3.72 -9.54 -10.43
N ARG A 67 -2.73 -8.81 -10.98
CA ARG A 67 -1.32 -8.90 -10.56
C ARG A 67 -0.64 -7.55 -10.55
N LEU A 68 0.49 -7.47 -9.85
CA LEU A 68 1.40 -6.34 -9.95
C LEU A 68 2.38 -6.53 -11.11
N LEU A 69 2.68 -5.45 -11.83
CA LEU A 69 3.63 -5.42 -12.93
C LEU A 69 4.76 -4.42 -12.62
N PRO A 70 6.02 -4.75 -12.93
CA PRO A 70 7.11 -3.79 -12.84
C PRO A 70 6.94 -2.70 -13.90
N VAL A 71 7.05 -1.44 -13.50
CA VAL A 71 7.12 -0.29 -14.41
C VAL A 71 8.53 0.29 -14.42
N GLY A 72 9.10 0.43 -15.62
CA GLY A 72 10.44 0.99 -15.78
C GLY A 72 10.49 2.51 -15.59
N HIS A 73 9.37 3.19 -15.84
CA HIS A 73 9.25 4.65 -15.76
C HIS A 73 7.87 5.02 -15.23
N MET A 74 7.77 6.10 -14.45
CA MET A 74 6.49 6.64 -14.01
C MET A 74 5.79 7.34 -15.17
N ASP A 75 4.49 7.10 -15.29
CA ASP A 75 3.63 7.85 -16.20
C ASP A 75 3.46 9.27 -15.64
N LEU A 76 3.71 10.27 -16.49
CA LEU A 76 3.55 11.67 -16.16
C LEU A 76 2.65 12.29 -17.21
N LYS A 77 1.65 13.05 -16.75
CA LYS A 77 0.87 13.88 -17.67
C LYS A 77 1.81 14.84 -18.40
N SER A 78 1.63 14.95 -19.71
CA SER A 78 2.28 16.00 -20.48
C SER A 78 1.84 17.37 -19.95
N LEU A 79 2.76 18.32 -19.95
CA LEU A 79 2.52 19.70 -19.52
C LEU A 79 1.86 20.57 -20.62
N THR A 80 1.25 19.93 -21.63
CA THR A 80 0.73 20.59 -22.84
C THR A 80 -0.77 20.36 -23.01
#